data_AF-A0A1F9UE52-F1
#
_entry.id   AF-A0A1F9UE52-F1
#
_cell.length_a   1.000
_cell.length_b   1.000
_cell.length_c   1.000
_cell.angle_alpha   90.00
_cell.angle_beta   90.00
_cell.angle_gamma   90.00
#
_symmetry.space_group_name_H-M   'P 1'
#
loop_
_entity.id
_entity.type
_entity.pdbx_description
1 polymer ?
#
loop_
_entity_poly.entity_id
_entity_poly.type
_entity_poly.pdbx_seq_one_letter_code
_entity_poly.pdbx_strand_id
1 'polypeptide(L)'
;MKNKSGQVLVGVMAVVLFIMIMLPPLVNWIQDESRWTVKEQKSTLAFNVAEAGIDRGVWKLKSTTSTWSAAMAGTAVTGYDFDATYNDVAGGSYRIRFSAGPGANQVTVLAEGRDTATEEVRALQAIFQNQALPGALIANGIMTYHGAFEAHWGPVMAHNNIVISGNAATEYFPRKFSKQVVLGTAGQPRDTNGITPPNTDNVEWWSDYDVAELPLLDFTTLRASAAANGTLNYYTTSGSEGAGKCMGWAGHGTCRTYTGANTWAGDHRGRPHFHDSNHHALSRQNLIWYWDGDLILTGDMSAGNHRNGLWGTLIVRGNLTIDTGDGYAFSGPVPASAWMEYKRIKPSTWDTSATNQYPADDGYQVVRSTFNYGSESWTGGPPAANTDVGLRGLVYVGGNLTINSVTDISGVVWVVGNVTNNATGERVLVFYDSSLQVPTLNVVLVRQSWREVAPSADAWL
;
A
#
# COMPACT_ATOMS: atom_id res chain seq x y z
N MET A 1 -2.24 50.93 76.13
CA MET A 1 -2.33 50.18 74.86
C MET A 1 -3.69 50.52 74.25
N LYS A 2 -3.68 51.27 73.14
CA LYS A 2 -4.84 51.99 72.59
C LYS A 2 -5.82 51.06 71.86
N ASN A 3 -7.11 51.36 71.98
CA ASN A 3 -8.26 50.75 71.30
C ASN A 3 -7.99 50.41 69.82
N LYS A 4 -7.74 49.13 69.51
CA LYS A 4 -7.67 48.59 68.14
C LYS A 4 -8.94 47.84 67.72
N SER A 5 -9.94 47.72 68.59
CA SER A 5 -11.14 46.91 68.38
C SER A 5 -12.16 47.50 67.37
N GLY A 6 -12.14 48.82 67.12
CA GLY A 6 -13.07 49.48 66.18
C GLY A 6 -12.63 49.47 64.71
N GLN A 7 -11.32 49.43 64.43
CA GLN A 7 -10.80 49.43 63.05
C GLN A 7 -10.98 48.07 62.34
N VAL A 8 -11.04 46.98 63.12
CA VAL A 8 -11.27 45.63 62.58
C VAL A 8 -12.66 45.51 61.96
N LEU A 9 -13.69 46.11 62.57
CA LEU A 9 -15.07 46.04 62.07
C LEU A 9 -15.23 46.72 60.71
N VAL A 10 -14.61 47.88 60.51
CA VAL A 10 -14.65 48.61 59.23
C VAL A 10 -13.93 47.82 58.14
N GLY A 11 -12.78 47.20 58.49
CA GLY A 11 -12.08 46.31 57.57
C GLY A 11 -12.92 45.10 57.17
N VAL A 12 -13.60 44.45 58.12
CA VAL A 12 -14.49 43.32 57.86
C VAL A 12 -15.68 43.73 56.98
N MET A 13 -16.31 44.89 57.26
CA MET A 13 -17.41 45.39 56.43
C MET A 13 -17.00 45.72 55.00
N ALA A 14 -15.83 46.34 54.81
CA ALA A 14 -15.31 46.64 53.48
C ALA A 14 -15.03 45.36 52.67
N VAL A 15 -14.48 44.33 53.32
CA VAL A 15 -14.24 43.01 52.71
C VAL A 15 -15.56 42.33 52.34
N VAL A 16 -16.57 42.34 53.23
CA VAL A 16 -17.89 41.76 52.95
C VAL A 16 -18.59 42.48 51.79
N LEU A 17 -18.53 43.82 51.74
CA LEU A 17 -19.10 44.60 50.65
C LEU A 17 -18.41 44.29 49.31
N PHE A 18 -17.09 44.16 49.33
CA PHE A 18 -16.30 43.79 48.15
C PHE A 18 -16.65 42.37 47.66
N ILE A 19 -16.79 41.40 48.56
CA ILE A 19 -17.22 40.04 48.22
C ILE A 19 -18.66 40.05 47.64
N MET A 20 -19.58 40.84 48.21
CA MET A 20 -20.94 40.95 47.69
C MET A 20 -21.00 41.57 46.29
N ILE A 21 -20.11 42.49 45.96
CA ILE A 21 -20.01 43.08 44.61
C ILE A 21 -19.38 42.09 43.61
N MET A 22 -18.42 41.28 44.06
CA MET A 22 -17.71 40.30 43.22
C MET A 22 -18.50 39.01 42.99
N LEU A 23 -19.43 38.64 43.89
CA LEU A 23 -20.19 37.39 43.81
C LEU A 23 -21.06 37.27 42.54
N PRO A 24 -21.92 38.26 42.19
CA PRO A 24 -22.78 38.13 41.01
C PRO A 24 -22.02 37.97 39.69
N PRO A 25 -20.94 38.74 39.39
CA PRO A 25 -20.11 38.51 38.21
C PRO A 25 -19.49 37.11 38.15
N LEU A 26 -19.01 36.60 39.29
CA LEU A 26 -18.35 35.29 39.37
C LEU A 26 -19.36 34.15 39.15
N VAL A 27 -20.58 34.29 39.68
CA VAL A 27 -21.69 33.35 39.41
C VAL A 27 -22.09 33.37 37.94
N ASN A 28 -22.21 34.53 37.32
CA ASN A 28 -22.54 34.63 35.89
C ASN A 28 -21.45 34.00 35.02
N TRP A 29 -20.18 34.26 35.34
CA TRP A 29 -19.05 33.67 34.63
C TRP A 29 -19.04 32.14 34.69
N ILE A 30 -19.26 31.55 35.88
CA ILE A 30 -19.36 30.08 36.05
C ILE A 30 -20.54 29.50 35.26
N GLN A 31 -21.68 30.20 35.24
CA GLN A 31 -22.85 29.75 34.47
C GLN A 31 -22.58 29.77 32.96
N ASP A 32 -21.89 30.80 32.46
CA ASP A 32 -21.53 30.89 31.05
C ASP A 32 -20.50 29.82 30.68
N GLU A 33 -19.45 29.62 31.47
CA GLU A 33 -18.44 28.59 31.24
C GLU A 33 -19.06 27.18 31.25
N SER A 34 -20.03 26.92 32.13
CA SER A 34 -20.80 25.68 32.14
C SER A 34 -21.62 25.51 30.86
N ARG A 35 -22.25 26.57 30.34
CA ARG A 35 -23.00 26.54 29.08
C ARG A 35 -22.09 26.29 27.88
N TRP A 36 -20.92 26.94 27.85
CA TRP A 36 -19.91 26.73 26.79
C TRP A 36 -19.36 25.31 26.82
N THR A 37 -19.02 24.78 27.99
CA THR A 37 -18.55 23.40 28.15
C THR A 37 -19.59 22.40 27.66
N VAL A 38 -20.87 22.60 28.03
CA VAL A 38 -21.97 21.75 27.55
C VAL A 38 -22.13 21.86 26.03
N LYS A 39 -22.01 23.07 25.46
CA LYS A 39 -22.07 23.28 24.01
C LYS A 39 -20.92 22.59 23.28
N GLU A 40 -19.70 22.68 23.78
CA GLU A 40 -18.53 21.99 23.22
C GLU A 40 -18.68 20.47 23.31
N GLN A 41 -19.13 19.95 24.46
CA GLN A 41 -19.39 18.53 24.65
C GLN A 41 -20.45 18.01 23.66
N LYS A 42 -21.51 18.78 23.40
CA LYS A 42 -22.59 18.42 22.48
C LYS A 42 -22.18 18.52 21.01
N SER A 43 -21.43 19.57 20.65
CA SER A 43 -20.76 19.68 19.35
C SER A 43 -19.86 18.47 19.09
N THR A 44 -19.15 17.99 20.13
CA THR A 44 -18.32 16.79 20.07
C THR A 44 -19.18 15.53 19.90
N LEU A 45 -20.36 15.46 20.52
CA LEU A 45 -21.29 14.34 20.35
C LEU A 45 -21.81 14.23 18.91
N ALA A 46 -22.34 15.32 18.34
CA ALA A 46 -22.85 15.32 16.96
C ALA A 46 -21.75 14.95 15.96
N PHE A 47 -20.52 15.41 16.19
CA PHE A 47 -19.34 15.03 15.42
C PHE A 47 -19.02 13.53 15.55
N ASN A 48 -18.96 12.98 16.76
CA ASN A 48 -18.70 11.55 16.99
C ASN A 48 -19.78 10.66 16.36
N VAL A 49 -21.03 11.12 16.37
CA VAL A 49 -22.17 10.43 15.74
C VAL A 49 -22.03 10.44 14.21
N ALA A 50 -21.51 11.54 13.62
CA ALA A 50 -21.17 11.58 12.20
C ALA A 50 -20.00 10.63 11.87
N GLU A 51 -18.99 10.51 12.74
CA GLU A 51 -17.89 9.54 12.56
C GLU A 51 -18.40 8.09 12.55
N ALA A 52 -19.30 7.75 13.47
CA ALA A 52 -19.95 6.44 13.47
C ALA A 52 -20.71 6.15 12.16
N GLY A 53 -21.29 7.19 11.54
CA GLY A 53 -21.87 7.10 10.21
C GLY A 53 -20.85 6.80 9.11
N ILE A 54 -19.67 7.42 9.15
CA ILE A 54 -18.57 7.08 8.23
C ILE A 54 -18.16 5.61 8.41
N ASP A 55 -17.99 5.15 9.65
CA ASP A 55 -17.57 3.78 9.95
C ASP A 55 -18.59 2.74 9.47
N ARG A 56 -19.88 2.98 9.70
CA ARG A 56 -20.95 2.14 9.12
C ARG A 56 -20.92 2.16 7.59
N GLY A 57 -20.70 3.33 7.00
CA GLY A 57 -20.54 3.49 5.55
C GLY A 57 -19.39 2.64 5.01
N VAL A 58 -18.24 2.65 5.66
CA VAL A 58 -17.08 1.81 5.34
C VAL A 58 -17.43 0.33 5.43
N TRP A 59 -18.10 -0.09 6.51
CA TRP A 59 -18.52 -1.49 6.68
C TRP A 59 -19.44 -1.95 5.55
N LYS A 60 -20.40 -1.10 5.15
CA LYS A 60 -21.29 -1.39 4.03
C LYS A 60 -20.56 -1.44 2.69
N LEU A 61 -19.64 -0.51 2.42
CA LEU A 61 -18.84 -0.53 1.19
C LEU A 61 -17.99 -1.79 1.07
N LYS A 62 -17.49 -2.31 2.21
CA LYS A 62 -16.76 -3.59 2.27
C LYS A 62 -17.65 -4.82 2.14
N SER A 63 -18.97 -4.69 2.27
CA SER A 63 -19.87 -5.84 2.39
C SER A 63 -19.89 -6.73 1.14
N THR A 64 -19.82 -6.12 -0.06
CA THR A 64 -19.73 -6.83 -1.34
C THR A 64 -19.04 -5.96 -2.38
N THR A 65 -18.38 -6.59 -3.35
CA THR A 65 -17.82 -5.90 -4.53
C THR A 65 -18.91 -5.23 -5.38
N SER A 66 -20.14 -5.76 -5.38
CA SER A 66 -21.29 -5.14 -6.03
C SER A 66 -21.74 -3.84 -5.34
N THR A 67 -21.75 -3.79 -4.00
CA THR A 67 -22.07 -2.56 -3.24
C THR A 67 -21.08 -1.46 -3.60
N TRP A 68 -19.79 -1.79 -3.59
CA TRP A 68 -18.72 -0.88 -4.00
C TRP A 68 -18.93 -0.38 -5.43
N SER A 69 -19.16 -1.30 -6.38
CA SER A 69 -19.33 -0.96 -7.80
C SER A 69 -20.52 -0.04 -8.04
N ALA A 70 -21.64 -0.27 -7.34
CA ALA A 70 -22.83 0.59 -7.40
C ALA A 70 -22.53 2.00 -6.85
N ALA A 71 -21.93 2.09 -5.66
CA ALA A 71 -21.58 3.37 -5.05
C ALA A 71 -20.58 4.17 -5.90
N MET A 72 -19.57 3.48 -6.44
CA MET A 72 -18.55 4.06 -7.33
C MET A 72 -19.16 4.58 -8.64
N ALA A 73 -20.18 3.91 -9.17
CA ALA A 73 -20.94 4.36 -10.33
C ALA A 73 -21.94 5.48 -10.01
N GLY A 74 -22.05 5.91 -8.75
CA GLY A 74 -23.05 6.89 -8.31
C GLY A 74 -24.48 6.36 -8.31
N THR A 75 -24.65 5.03 -8.35
CA THR A 75 -25.97 4.39 -8.21
C THR A 75 -26.37 4.41 -6.74
N ALA A 76 -27.60 4.85 -6.45
CA ALA A 76 -28.13 4.90 -5.10
C ALA A 76 -28.10 3.50 -4.44
N VAL A 77 -27.50 3.42 -3.26
CA VAL A 77 -27.46 2.21 -2.44
C VAL A 77 -28.50 2.37 -1.34
N THR A 78 -29.51 1.49 -1.30
CA THR A 78 -30.60 1.56 -0.32
C THR A 78 -30.09 1.61 1.12
N GLY A 79 -30.57 2.59 1.89
CA GLY A 79 -30.16 2.92 3.25
C GLY A 79 -28.90 3.81 3.35
N TYR A 80 -28.32 4.20 2.21
CA TYR A 80 -27.08 4.96 2.09
C TYR A 80 -27.22 6.05 1.00
N ASP A 81 -28.41 6.65 0.86
CA ASP A 81 -28.64 7.84 0.03
C ASP A 81 -29.42 8.94 0.79
N PHE A 82 -29.21 9.02 2.11
CA PHE A 82 -30.06 9.77 3.06
C PHE A 82 -31.54 9.33 3.07
N ASP A 83 -31.79 8.09 2.66
CA ASP A 83 -33.09 7.42 2.67
C ASP A 83 -33.38 6.64 3.97
N ALA A 84 -32.43 6.64 4.91
CA ALA A 84 -32.58 6.02 6.23
C ALA A 84 -31.87 6.83 7.33
N THR A 85 -32.47 6.85 8.53
CA THR A 85 -31.91 7.41 9.76
C THR A 85 -31.59 6.27 10.74
N TYR A 86 -30.37 6.25 11.26
CA TYR A 86 -29.87 5.24 12.20
C TYR A 86 -29.75 5.83 13.61
N ASN A 87 -30.25 5.11 14.61
CA ASN A 87 -30.33 5.54 16.02
C ASN A 87 -29.60 4.57 16.96
N ASP A 88 -28.57 3.87 16.48
CA ASP A 88 -27.85 2.82 17.20
C ASP A 88 -26.62 3.33 17.98
N VAL A 89 -26.36 4.64 17.95
CA VAL A 89 -25.35 5.31 18.77
C VAL A 89 -26.03 6.11 19.87
N ALA A 90 -25.60 5.93 21.12
CA ALA A 90 -26.22 6.61 22.26
C ALA A 90 -26.11 8.15 22.15
N GLY A 91 -27.24 8.84 22.34
CA GLY A 91 -27.30 10.31 22.36
C GLY A 91 -27.47 10.99 21.01
N GLY A 92 -27.42 10.25 19.90
CA GLY A 92 -27.54 10.84 18.56
C GLY A 92 -28.19 9.93 17.52
N SER A 93 -28.45 10.49 16.36
CA SER A 93 -28.83 9.77 15.15
C SER A 93 -27.96 10.19 13.98
N TYR A 94 -27.79 9.32 12.99
CA TYR A 94 -27.04 9.67 11.79
C TYR A 94 -27.69 9.13 10.53
N ARG A 95 -27.34 9.75 9.40
CA ARG A 95 -27.69 9.28 8.05
C ARG A 95 -26.47 9.34 7.16
N ILE A 96 -26.46 8.51 6.12
CA ILE A 96 -25.29 8.33 5.25
C ILE A 96 -25.72 8.44 3.80
N ARG A 97 -24.88 9.07 2.98
CA ARG A 97 -24.99 9.09 1.52
C ARG A 97 -23.69 8.62 0.88
N PHE A 98 -23.80 7.70 -0.07
CA PHE A 98 -22.73 7.36 -1.00
C PHE A 98 -22.88 8.15 -2.29
N SER A 99 -21.74 8.55 -2.86
CA SER A 99 -21.66 9.15 -4.19
C SER A 99 -20.34 8.79 -4.86
N ALA A 100 -20.25 8.98 -6.18
CA ALA A 100 -19.00 8.81 -6.89
C ALA A 100 -17.92 9.75 -6.34
N GLY A 101 -16.68 9.26 -6.24
CA GLY A 101 -15.54 10.07 -5.84
C GLY A 101 -15.07 11.02 -6.95
N PRO A 102 -14.18 11.98 -6.62
CA PRO A 102 -13.63 12.91 -7.60
C PRO A 102 -12.64 12.23 -8.57
N GLY A 103 -12.02 11.12 -8.16
CA GLY A 103 -11.13 10.30 -8.99
C GLY A 103 -11.79 9.00 -9.45
N ALA A 104 -11.13 8.32 -10.39
CA ALA A 104 -11.50 6.96 -10.77
C ALA A 104 -11.34 6.00 -9.58
N ASN A 105 -12.22 5.01 -9.48
CA ASN A 105 -12.22 4.02 -8.39
C ASN A 105 -12.33 4.64 -6.98
N GLN A 106 -13.04 5.75 -6.85
CA GLN A 106 -13.29 6.39 -5.56
C GLN A 106 -14.78 6.47 -5.25
N VAL A 107 -15.09 6.44 -3.96
CA VAL A 107 -16.43 6.67 -3.40
C VAL A 107 -16.32 7.75 -2.33
N THR A 108 -17.22 8.73 -2.40
CA THR A 108 -17.41 9.71 -1.34
C THR A 108 -18.50 9.21 -0.40
N VAL A 109 -18.16 9.09 0.88
CA VAL A 109 -19.10 8.83 1.99
C VAL A 109 -19.34 10.16 2.70
N LEU A 110 -20.59 10.63 2.66
CA LEU A 110 -21.06 11.76 3.45
C LEU A 110 -21.91 11.23 4.59
N ALA A 111 -21.51 11.50 5.82
CA ALA A 111 -22.28 11.14 7.01
C ALA A 111 -22.69 12.41 7.76
N GLU A 112 -23.95 12.46 8.19
CA GLU A 112 -24.46 13.54 9.02
C GLU A 112 -24.89 12.95 10.36
N GLY A 113 -24.37 13.51 11.45
CA GLY A 113 -24.75 13.17 12.81
C GLY A 113 -25.56 14.29 13.44
N ARG A 114 -26.66 13.93 14.10
CA ARG A 114 -27.57 14.81 14.82
C ARG A 114 -27.59 14.44 16.30
N ASP A 115 -27.34 15.41 17.17
CA ASP A 115 -27.55 15.24 18.61
C ASP A 115 -29.06 15.24 18.92
N THR A 116 -29.54 14.22 19.62
CA THR A 116 -30.96 14.09 20.00
C THR A 116 -31.43 15.15 20.99
N ALA A 117 -30.53 15.74 21.78
CA ALA A 117 -30.89 16.70 22.82
C ALA A 117 -30.93 18.15 22.32
N THR A 118 -30.07 18.52 21.38
CA THR A 118 -29.97 19.90 20.86
C THR A 118 -30.39 20.05 19.41
N GLU A 119 -30.56 18.93 18.71
CA GLU A 119 -30.78 18.91 17.28
C GLU A 119 -29.64 19.53 16.45
N GLU A 120 -28.47 19.75 17.06
CA GLU A 120 -27.27 20.17 16.33
C GLU A 120 -26.87 19.08 15.33
N VAL A 121 -26.62 19.48 14.08
CA VAL A 121 -26.19 18.60 13.00
C VAL A 121 -24.78 18.94 12.55
N ARG A 122 -23.91 17.93 12.47
CA ARG A 122 -22.55 18.02 11.94
C ARG A 122 -22.39 17.01 10.81
N ALA A 123 -21.57 17.33 9.82
CA ALA A 123 -21.39 16.48 8.66
C ALA A 123 -19.91 16.21 8.37
N LEU A 124 -19.60 14.97 8.05
CA LEU A 124 -18.26 14.52 7.70
C LEU A 124 -18.28 13.94 6.29
N GLN A 125 -17.26 14.31 5.52
CA GLN A 125 -17.01 13.76 4.21
C GLN A 125 -15.69 12.98 4.23
N ALA A 126 -15.75 11.71 3.83
CA ALA A 126 -14.58 10.87 3.61
C ALA A 126 -14.56 10.35 2.17
N ILE A 127 -13.39 10.32 1.55
CA ILE A 127 -13.20 9.76 0.21
C ILE A 127 -12.40 8.48 0.37
N PHE A 128 -12.94 7.38 -0.12
CA PHE A 128 -12.31 6.07 -0.11
C PHE A 128 -11.98 5.65 -1.53
N GLN A 129 -10.86 4.96 -1.69
CA GLN A 129 -10.46 4.30 -2.92
C GLN A 129 -10.40 2.80 -2.66
N ASN A 130 -10.95 1.99 -3.57
CA ASN A 130 -10.70 0.56 -3.55
C ASN A 130 -9.33 0.31 -4.17
N GLN A 131 -8.35 0.03 -3.33
CA GLN A 131 -6.97 -0.21 -3.73
C GLN A 131 -6.59 -1.60 -3.26
N ALA A 132 -6.83 -2.59 -4.11
CA ALA A 132 -6.52 -3.99 -3.82
C ALA A 132 -5.02 -4.21 -3.56
N LEU A 133 -4.15 -3.45 -4.22
CA LEU A 133 -2.70 -3.64 -4.17
C LEU A 133 -2.02 -2.34 -3.71
N PRO A 134 -1.86 -2.11 -2.38
CA PRO A 134 -1.46 -0.81 -1.84
C PRO A 134 0.05 -0.50 -1.90
N GLY A 135 0.90 -1.44 -2.30
CA GLY A 135 2.35 -1.27 -2.30
C GLY A 135 3.07 -2.03 -3.41
N ALA A 136 4.34 -1.69 -3.61
CA ALA A 136 5.22 -2.32 -4.60
C ALA A 136 5.52 -3.78 -4.23
N LEU A 137 5.84 -4.00 -2.95
CA LEU A 137 6.13 -5.30 -2.37
C LEU A 137 5.37 -5.47 -1.06
N ILE A 138 4.62 -6.56 -0.97
CA ILE A 138 3.77 -6.86 0.18
C ILE A 138 4.09 -8.28 0.66
N ALA A 139 4.42 -8.42 1.94
CA ALA A 139 4.73 -9.71 2.56
C ALA A 139 3.87 -9.97 3.80
N ASN A 140 3.31 -11.16 3.93
CA ASN A 140 2.70 -11.58 5.20
C ASN A 140 3.75 -12.17 6.17
N GLY A 141 4.84 -12.73 5.64
CA GLY A 141 6.00 -13.17 6.42
C GLY A 141 7.04 -12.07 6.66
N ILE A 142 8.26 -12.50 7.01
CA ILE A 142 9.40 -11.60 7.18
C ILE A 142 9.89 -11.15 5.81
N MET A 143 10.14 -9.85 5.68
CA MET A 143 10.73 -9.25 4.49
C MET A 143 12.21 -8.98 4.75
N THR A 144 13.08 -9.81 4.16
CA THR A 144 14.53 -9.57 4.19
C THR A 144 14.91 -8.68 3.01
N TYR A 145 15.01 -7.39 3.27
CA TYR A 145 15.36 -6.35 2.31
C TYR A 145 16.89 -6.19 2.32
N HIS A 146 17.58 -7.07 1.60
CA HIS A 146 19.03 -7.21 1.64
C HIS A 146 19.69 -6.96 0.28
N GLY A 147 20.95 -6.52 0.33
CA GLY A 147 21.83 -6.46 -0.83
C GLY A 147 21.45 -5.31 -1.75
N ALA A 148 21.39 -5.58 -3.05
CA ALA A 148 21.01 -4.64 -4.08
C ALA A 148 19.53 -4.85 -4.42
N PHE A 149 18.62 -4.55 -3.50
CA PHE A 149 17.17 -4.67 -3.72
C PHE A 149 16.52 -3.30 -3.54
N GLU A 150 15.82 -2.80 -4.56
CA GLU A 150 15.17 -1.49 -4.52
C GLU A 150 13.69 -1.60 -4.92
N ALA A 151 12.82 -0.96 -4.15
CA ALA A 151 11.44 -0.74 -4.51
C ALA A 151 11.21 0.74 -4.84
N HIS A 152 10.41 0.99 -5.87
CA HIS A 152 10.18 2.30 -6.45
C HIS A 152 8.69 2.56 -6.61
N TRP A 153 8.30 3.84 -6.50
CA TRP A 153 6.97 4.39 -6.77
C TRP A 153 5.82 3.91 -5.89
N GLY A 154 6.04 2.91 -5.04
CA GLY A 154 5.09 2.47 -4.03
C GLY A 154 5.81 1.97 -2.78
N PRO A 155 5.11 1.94 -1.64
CA PRO A 155 5.69 1.51 -0.38
C PRO A 155 5.96 0.00 -0.36
N VAL A 156 6.82 -0.40 0.57
CA VAL A 156 6.97 -1.80 0.98
C VAL A 156 6.22 -2.05 2.28
N MET A 157 5.50 -3.17 2.34
CA MET A 157 4.61 -3.49 3.44
C MET A 157 4.85 -4.92 3.94
N ALA A 158 4.95 -5.09 5.25
CA ALA A 158 5.03 -6.41 5.86
C ALA A 158 4.09 -6.55 7.07
N HIS A 159 3.44 -7.71 7.21
CA HIS A 159 2.72 -8.05 8.44
C HIS A 159 3.66 -8.56 9.55
N ASN A 160 4.89 -8.90 9.20
CA ASN A 160 5.95 -9.23 10.15
C ASN A 160 7.09 -8.20 10.00
N ASN A 161 8.26 -8.49 10.55
CA ASN A 161 9.41 -7.60 10.49
C ASN A 161 9.85 -7.32 9.05
N ILE A 162 10.27 -6.07 8.82
CA ILE A 162 11.10 -5.70 7.68
C ILE A 162 12.53 -5.63 8.21
N VAL A 163 13.43 -6.44 7.65
CA VAL A 163 14.84 -6.49 8.05
C VAL A 163 15.70 -5.97 6.91
N ILE A 164 16.27 -4.79 7.09
CA ILE A 164 17.05 -4.07 6.09
C ILE A 164 18.54 -4.28 6.36
N SER A 165 19.28 -4.70 5.34
CA SER A 165 20.72 -4.98 5.48
C SER A 165 21.46 -4.85 4.15
N GLY A 166 22.80 -4.90 4.18
CA GLY A 166 23.63 -4.71 3.00
C GLY A 166 23.52 -3.29 2.42
N ASN A 167 23.63 -3.16 1.09
CA ASN A 167 23.58 -1.86 0.41
C ASN A 167 22.22 -1.16 0.58
N ALA A 168 21.13 -1.93 0.61
CA ALA A 168 19.79 -1.44 0.84
C ALA A 168 19.62 -0.68 2.17
N ALA A 169 20.48 -0.91 3.17
CA ALA A 169 20.45 -0.14 4.42
C ALA A 169 20.85 1.34 4.26
N THR A 170 21.52 1.67 3.15
CA THR A 170 21.92 3.06 2.83
C THR A 170 20.84 3.82 2.07
N GLU A 171 19.76 3.14 1.67
CA GLU A 171 18.65 3.70 0.90
C GLU A 171 17.51 4.08 1.86
N TYR A 172 17.05 5.33 1.75
CA TYR A 172 16.03 5.91 2.64
C TYR A 172 14.63 5.98 1.99
N PHE A 173 14.46 5.22 0.92
CA PHE A 173 13.22 5.03 0.16
C PHE A 173 12.98 3.52 -0.03
N PRO A 174 11.78 3.09 -0.47
CA PRO A 174 10.53 3.86 -0.40
C PRO A 174 10.05 3.93 1.06
N ARG A 175 8.80 4.34 1.27
CA ARG A 175 8.15 4.20 2.57
C ARG A 175 8.02 2.72 2.97
N LYS A 176 8.18 2.42 4.25
CA LYS A 176 8.24 1.07 4.82
C LYS A 176 7.23 0.96 5.95
N PHE A 177 6.26 0.06 5.81
CA PHE A 177 5.21 -0.16 6.79
C PHE A 177 5.27 -1.58 7.33
N SER A 178 5.41 -1.73 8.64
CA SER A 178 5.45 -3.02 9.31
C SER A 178 4.41 -3.08 10.41
N LYS A 179 3.61 -4.17 10.49
CA LYS A 179 2.79 -4.46 11.68
C LYS A 179 3.63 -4.83 12.91
N GLN A 180 4.92 -5.11 12.70
CA GLN A 180 5.88 -5.39 13.74
C GLN A 180 6.95 -4.30 13.70
N VAL A 181 8.22 -4.66 13.47
CA VAL A 181 9.33 -3.71 13.52
C VAL A 181 9.99 -3.52 12.15
N VAL A 182 10.44 -2.30 11.84
CA VAL A 182 11.33 -2.00 10.71
C VAL A 182 12.77 -1.88 11.23
N LEU A 183 13.56 -2.93 11.00
CA LEU A 183 14.93 -3.05 11.51
C LEU A 183 15.94 -2.61 10.45
N GLY A 184 16.87 -1.74 10.85
CA GLY A 184 18.05 -1.37 10.07
C GLY A 184 19.33 -2.07 10.57
N THR A 185 20.47 -1.57 10.10
CA THR A 185 21.79 -2.02 10.61
C THR A 185 22.28 -1.07 11.72
N ALA A 186 23.32 -1.47 12.47
CA ALA A 186 23.88 -0.59 13.51
C ALA A 186 24.40 0.76 12.96
N GLY A 187 24.92 0.78 11.73
CA GLY A 187 25.40 2.00 11.07
C GLY A 187 24.30 2.82 10.39
N GLN A 188 23.16 2.20 10.09
CA GLN A 188 21.99 2.83 9.47
C GLN A 188 20.72 2.36 10.20
N PRO A 189 20.55 2.75 11.48
CA PRO A 189 19.41 2.30 12.26
C PRO A 189 18.11 2.86 11.68
N ARG A 190 17.03 2.10 11.87
CA ARG A 190 15.65 2.53 11.65
C ARG A 190 14.97 2.52 13.01
N ASP A 191 14.15 1.53 13.28
CA ASP A 191 13.56 1.37 14.60
C ASP A 191 14.56 0.77 15.59
N THR A 192 14.82 1.50 16.67
CA THR A 192 15.63 1.05 17.82
C THR A 192 14.80 0.86 19.09
N ASN A 193 13.51 1.20 19.05
CA ASN A 193 12.58 1.14 20.18
C ASN A 193 11.58 -0.02 20.07
N GLY A 194 11.55 -0.69 18.91
CA GLY A 194 10.58 -1.73 18.61
C GLY A 194 9.16 -1.15 18.54
N ILE A 195 8.17 -1.90 19.04
CA ILE A 195 6.77 -1.43 19.02
C ILE A 195 6.46 -0.28 20.00
N THR A 196 7.46 0.19 20.77
CA THR A 196 7.25 1.30 21.72
C THR A 196 7.48 2.64 21.02
N PRO A 197 6.56 3.62 21.15
CA PRO A 197 6.77 4.95 20.59
C PRO A 197 8.02 5.66 21.12
N PRO A 198 8.76 6.43 20.29
CA PRO A 198 8.50 6.63 18.86
C PRO A 198 8.96 5.42 18.04
N ASN A 199 8.00 4.85 17.29
CA ASN A 199 8.12 3.67 16.44
C ASN A 199 7.99 4.06 14.95
N THR A 200 8.33 5.30 14.62
CA THR A 200 8.36 5.86 13.26
C THR A 200 9.26 7.08 13.20
N ASP A 201 9.82 7.38 12.02
CA ASP A 201 10.45 8.68 11.74
C ASP A 201 9.51 9.67 11.04
N ASN A 202 8.24 9.30 10.83
CA ASN A 202 7.21 10.04 10.11
C ASN A 202 7.53 10.36 8.63
N VAL A 203 8.54 9.71 8.05
CA VAL A 203 9.02 10.03 6.70
C VAL A 203 9.23 8.78 5.85
N GLU A 204 10.10 7.88 6.31
CA GLU A 204 10.47 6.66 5.59
C GLU A 204 9.82 5.43 6.21
N TRP A 205 9.76 5.30 7.53
CA TRP A 205 9.40 4.02 8.15
C TRP A 205 8.43 4.15 9.30
N TRP A 206 7.59 3.12 9.45
CA TRP A 206 6.60 2.96 10.50
C TRP A 206 6.55 1.51 10.96
N SER A 207 6.92 1.28 12.22
CA SER A 207 6.67 0.05 12.96
C SER A 207 5.33 0.14 13.69
N ASP A 208 4.76 -1.01 14.07
CA ASP A 208 3.40 -1.13 14.64
C ASP A 208 2.35 -0.37 13.80
N TYR A 209 2.54 -0.38 12.49
CA TYR A 209 1.65 0.27 11.54
C TYR A 209 0.51 -0.67 11.17
N ASP A 210 -0.72 -0.16 11.13
CA ASP A 210 -1.87 -0.93 10.66
C ASP A 210 -1.81 -1.09 9.13
N VAL A 211 -0.98 -2.04 8.69
CA VAL A 211 -0.90 -2.43 7.28
C VAL A 211 -2.25 -2.98 6.86
N ALA A 212 -2.80 -2.39 5.79
CA ALA A 212 -4.11 -2.75 5.26
C ALA A 212 -4.23 -4.26 5.02
N GLU A 213 -5.41 -4.80 5.28
CA GLU A 213 -5.71 -6.19 4.94
C GLU A 213 -5.52 -6.45 3.45
N LEU A 214 -4.93 -7.60 3.14
CA LEU A 214 -4.66 -8.01 1.77
C LEU A 214 -5.96 -8.42 1.09
N PRO A 215 -6.09 -8.21 -0.23
CA PRO A 215 -7.26 -8.65 -0.95
C PRO A 215 -7.38 -10.17 -0.91
N LEU A 216 -8.58 -10.70 -1.06
CA LEU A 216 -8.83 -12.12 -1.25
C LEU A 216 -8.93 -12.37 -2.74
N LEU A 217 -7.92 -13.02 -3.34
CA LEU A 217 -7.94 -13.31 -4.78
C LEU A 217 -8.94 -14.43 -5.09
N ASP A 218 -9.66 -14.29 -6.21
CA ASP A 218 -10.47 -15.37 -6.74
C ASP A 218 -9.59 -16.39 -7.49
N PHE A 219 -8.94 -17.26 -6.73
CA PHE A 219 -8.06 -18.29 -7.28
C PHE A 219 -8.79 -19.27 -8.20
N THR A 220 -10.09 -19.48 -8.04
CA THR A 220 -10.88 -20.37 -8.90
C THR A 220 -10.98 -19.78 -10.30
N THR A 221 -11.38 -18.51 -10.40
CA THR A 221 -11.48 -17.79 -11.68
C THR A 221 -10.10 -17.60 -12.32
N LEU A 222 -9.07 -17.25 -11.54
CA LEU A 222 -7.70 -17.10 -12.03
C LEU A 222 -7.16 -18.41 -12.60
N ARG A 223 -7.36 -19.52 -11.90
CA ARG A 223 -6.93 -20.85 -12.35
C ARG A 223 -7.68 -21.29 -13.63
N ALA A 224 -8.99 -21.07 -13.69
CA ALA A 224 -9.79 -21.37 -14.87
C ALA A 224 -9.35 -20.55 -16.09
N SER A 225 -9.01 -19.27 -15.89
CA SER A 225 -8.50 -18.39 -16.94
C SER A 225 -7.15 -18.87 -17.49
N ALA A 226 -6.23 -19.30 -16.62
CA ALA A 226 -4.95 -19.89 -17.01
C ALA A 226 -5.11 -21.24 -17.74
N ALA A 227 -6.13 -22.02 -17.39
CA ALA A 227 -6.44 -23.24 -18.13
C ALA A 227 -6.94 -22.92 -19.55
N ALA A 228 -7.80 -21.90 -19.68
CA ALA A 228 -8.40 -21.52 -20.96
C ALA A 228 -7.38 -20.89 -21.94
N ASN A 229 -6.37 -20.18 -21.44
CA ASN A 229 -5.33 -19.55 -22.27
C ASN A 229 -4.06 -20.41 -22.42
N GLY A 230 -4.01 -21.60 -21.81
CA GLY A 230 -2.91 -22.56 -21.97
C GLY A 230 -1.65 -22.27 -21.12
N THR A 231 -1.74 -21.47 -20.07
CA THR A 231 -0.61 -21.10 -19.19
C THR A 231 -0.64 -21.80 -17.82
N LEU A 232 -1.67 -22.60 -17.53
CA LEU A 232 -1.78 -23.36 -16.27
C LEU A 232 -0.68 -24.42 -16.15
N ASN A 233 0.07 -24.36 -15.04
CA ASN A 233 1.15 -25.28 -14.68
C ASN A 233 2.17 -25.48 -15.82
N TYR A 234 2.54 -24.39 -16.50
CA TYR A 234 3.50 -24.47 -17.59
C TYR A 234 4.91 -24.71 -17.05
N TYR A 235 5.56 -25.78 -17.52
CA TYR A 235 6.95 -26.07 -17.19
C TYR A 235 7.71 -26.44 -18.46
N THR A 236 8.93 -25.92 -18.57
CA THR A 236 9.90 -26.40 -19.55
C THR A 236 10.51 -27.68 -18.98
N THR A 237 10.06 -28.84 -19.43
CA THR A 237 10.60 -30.12 -18.94
C THR A 237 12.04 -30.31 -19.41
N SER A 238 12.98 -30.38 -18.46
CA SER A 238 14.35 -30.83 -18.71
C SER A 238 14.36 -32.34 -18.90
N GLY A 239 14.35 -32.81 -20.14
CA GLY A 239 14.68 -34.19 -20.50
C GLY A 239 13.54 -35.20 -20.31
N SER A 240 12.73 -35.38 -21.36
CA SER A 240 12.41 -36.74 -21.80
C SER A 240 13.60 -37.22 -22.61
N GLU A 241 14.24 -38.31 -22.19
CA GLU A 241 15.25 -38.98 -23.01
C GLU A 241 14.61 -39.41 -24.34
N GLY A 242 15.11 -38.89 -25.47
CA GLY A 242 14.64 -39.20 -26.81
C GLY A 242 14.03 -38.01 -27.53
N ALA A 243 14.87 -37.28 -28.29
CA ALA A 243 14.53 -36.42 -29.42
C ALA A 243 13.14 -35.73 -29.40
N GLY A 244 12.97 -34.70 -28.56
CA GLY A 244 11.74 -33.90 -28.54
C GLY A 244 11.86 -32.65 -27.68
N LYS A 245 12.40 -31.58 -28.30
CA LYS A 245 12.23 -30.13 -28.06
C LYS A 245 11.68 -29.70 -26.69
N CYS A 246 12.36 -28.74 -26.03
CA CYS A 246 11.72 -27.83 -25.10
C CYS A 246 10.40 -27.37 -25.77
N MET A 247 9.23 -27.71 -25.22
CA MET A 247 7.97 -27.31 -25.85
C MET A 247 7.98 -25.78 -25.89
N GLY A 248 7.88 -25.18 -27.08
CA GLY A 248 7.84 -23.71 -27.22
C GLY A 248 8.43 -23.13 -28.50
N TRP A 249 9.49 -23.70 -29.10
CA TRP A 249 9.99 -23.17 -30.38
C TRP A 249 10.82 -24.18 -31.18
N ALA A 250 10.48 -24.34 -32.47
CA ALA A 250 11.25 -25.17 -33.39
C ALA A 250 12.51 -24.41 -33.84
N GLY A 251 13.60 -24.53 -33.07
CA GLY A 251 14.89 -23.91 -33.47
C GLY A 251 16.01 -24.02 -32.44
N HIS A 252 15.70 -24.16 -31.15
CA HIS A 252 16.71 -24.16 -30.10
C HIS A 252 17.01 -25.59 -29.62
N GLY A 253 18.17 -26.08 -30.02
CA GLY A 253 18.69 -27.39 -29.70
C GLY A 253 19.13 -27.45 -28.24
N THR A 254 18.35 -28.17 -27.44
CA THR A 254 18.63 -28.62 -26.07
C THR A 254 18.50 -27.58 -24.96
N CYS A 255 17.61 -27.87 -24.01
CA CYS A 255 17.68 -27.41 -22.63
C CYS A 255 18.90 -28.09 -21.96
N ARG A 256 20.11 -27.85 -22.47
CA ARG A 256 21.34 -28.33 -21.84
C ARG A 256 21.70 -27.32 -20.75
N THR A 257 21.83 -27.82 -19.53
CA THR A 257 22.65 -27.15 -18.51
C THR A 257 24.03 -26.97 -19.12
N TYR A 258 24.37 -25.74 -19.51
CA TYR A 258 25.69 -25.42 -20.02
C TYR A 258 26.67 -25.64 -18.86
N THR A 259 27.35 -26.78 -18.84
CA THR A 259 28.34 -27.14 -17.81
C THR A 259 29.65 -26.37 -17.96
N GLY A 260 29.67 -25.27 -18.73
CA GLY A 260 30.88 -24.52 -19.03
C GLY A 260 30.58 -23.04 -19.21
N ALA A 261 30.96 -22.25 -18.19
CA ALA A 261 30.95 -20.79 -18.11
C ALA A 261 29.58 -20.11 -17.88
N ASN A 262 29.45 -19.48 -16.70
CA ASN A 262 28.33 -18.66 -16.20
C ASN A 262 27.06 -19.40 -15.71
N THR A 263 27.22 -20.44 -14.90
CA THR A 263 26.13 -20.99 -14.06
C THR A 263 25.82 -20.05 -12.90
N TRP A 264 25.10 -18.97 -13.17
CA TRP A 264 24.53 -18.11 -12.11
C TRP A 264 23.28 -18.76 -11.53
N ALA A 265 22.64 -19.68 -12.29
CA ALA A 265 21.56 -20.52 -11.81
C ALA A 265 22.09 -21.78 -11.14
N GLY A 266 21.53 -22.14 -9.98
CA GLY A 266 21.80 -23.40 -9.29
C GLY A 266 21.42 -24.62 -10.14
N ASP A 267 21.93 -25.81 -9.77
CA ASP A 267 21.50 -27.05 -10.41
C ASP A 267 20.03 -27.37 -10.02
N HIS A 268 19.12 -27.26 -11.00
CA HIS A 268 17.69 -27.55 -10.84
C HIS A 268 17.27 -28.90 -11.44
N ARG A 269 18.20 -29.83 -11.65
CA ARG A 269 17.89 -31.17 -12.18
C ARG A 269 16.77 -31.85 -11.38
N GLY A 270 15.80 -32.40 -12.10
CA GLY A 270 14.66 -33.11 -11.53
C GLY A 270 13.58 -32.22 -10.91
N ARG A 271 13.70 -30.89 -11.03
CA ARG A 271 12.69 -29.93 -10.56
C ARG A 271 12.00 -29.25 -11.75
N PRO A 272 10.65 -29.23 -11.80
CA PRO A 272 9.91 -28.47 -12.80
C PRO A 272 10.28 -26.99 -12.73
N HIS A 273 10.61 -26.39 -13.88
CA HIS A 273 10.93 -24.97 -13.99
C HIS A 273 10.46 -24.41 -15.33
N PHE A 274 10.23 -23.10 -15.41
CA PHE A 274 9.93 -22.40 -16.66
C PHE A 274 11.22 -21.70 -17.13
N HIS A 275 11.88 -22.35 -18.07
CA HIS A 275 13.10 -21.85 -18.70
C HIS A 275 12.77 -20.87 -19.83
N ASP A 276 13.49 -19.75 -19.87
CA ASP A 276 13.45 -18.75 -20.94
C ASP A 276 12.04 -18.26 -21.25
N SER A 277 11.38 -17.74 -20.21
CA SER A 277 10.01 -17.24 -20.33
C SER A 277 9.89 -16.06 -21.30
N ASN A 278 10.96 -15.30 -21.54
CA ASN A 278 11.00 -14.17 -22.47
C ASN A 278 10.62 -14.57 -23.90
N HIS A 279 11.05 -15.75 -24.36
CA HIS A 279 10.80 -16.24 -25.73
C HIS A 279 9.54 -17.08 -25.88
N HIS A 280 8.75 -17.29 -24.82
CA HIS A 280 7.47 -17.97 -24.95
C HIS A 280 6.50 -17.15 -25.80
N ALA A 281 5.77 -17.77 -26.74
CA ALA A 281 4.91 -17.05 -27.70
C ALA A 281 3.80 -16.19 -27.04
N LEU A 282 3.41 -16.56 -25.81
CA LEU A 282 2.42 -15.85 -25.00
C LEU A 282 3.03 -14.88 -23.98
N SER A 283 4.36 -14.82 -23.83
CA SER A 283 5.05 -14.07 -22.77
C SER A 283 4.74 -12.57 -22.77
N ARG A 284 4.52 -12.02 -23.97
CA ARG A 284 4.21 -10.60 -24.23
C ARG A 284 2.71 -10.30 -24.27
N GLN A 285 1.87 -11.20 -23.79
CA GLN A 285 0.44 -10.99 -23.72
C GLN A 285 0.03 -10.83 -22.25
N ASN A 286 -0.81 -9.85 -21.95
CA ASN A 286 -1.33 -9.63 -20.60
C ASN A 286 -2.27 -10.79 -20.19
N LEU A 287 -1.70 -11.88 -19.71
CA LEU A 287 -2.41 -13.13 -19.40
C LEU A 287 -2.31 -13.49 -17.92
N ILE A 288 -3.25 -14.33 -17.48
CA ILE A 288 -3.08 -15.02 -16.20
C ILE A 288 -2.14 -16.19 -16.44
N TRP A 289 -1.11 -16.33 -15.61
CA TRP A 289 -0.21 -17.46 -15.54
C TRP A 289 -0.34 -18.09 -14.16
N TYR A 290 -0.57 -19.39 -14.07
CA TYR A 290 -0.99 -20.00 -12.80
C TYR A 290 -0.26 -21.30 -12.54
N TRP A 291 0.29 -21.46 -11.34
CA TRP A 291 0.87 -22.70 -10.84
C TRP A 291 0.21 -23.12 -9.54
N ASP A 292 -0.27 -24.37 -9.51
CA ASP A 292 -0.85 -25.00 -8.32
C ASP A 292 0.21 -25.31 -7.24
N GLY A 293 1.48 -25.38 -7.63
CA GLY A 293 2.61 -25.69 -6.75
C GLY A 293 3.75 -24.68 -6.85
N ASP A 294 4.97 -25.19 -6.72
CA ASP A 294 6.18 -24.39 -6.81
C ASP A 294 6.52 -24.04 -8.28
N LEU A 295 7.19 -22.91 -8.45
CA LEU A 295 7.74 -22.45 -9.72
C LEU A 295 9.20 -22.00 -9.54
N ILE A 296 10.04 -22.41 -10.47
CA ILE A 296 11.39 -21.88 -10.64
C ILE A 296 11.45 -21.25 -12.03
N LEU A 297 11.84 -19.98 -12.10
CA LEU A 297 12.12 -19.28 -13.34
C LEU A 297 13.62 -19.34 -13.62
N THR A 298 14.00 -19.86 -14.80
CA THR A 298 15.41 -20.04 -15.19
C THR A 298 15.66 -19.50 -16.60
N GLY A 299 16.94 -19.35 -16.95
CA GLY A 299 17.37 -18.79 -18.23
C GLY A 299 18.89 -18.89 -18.39
N ASP A 300 19.38 -18.50 -19.56
CA ASP A 300 20.81 -18.40 -19.88
C ASP A 300 21.22 -16.93 -20.06
N MET A 301 22.04 -16.44 -19.14
CA MET A 301 22.55 -15.07 -19.12
C MET A 301 23.82 -14.87 -19.98
N SER A 302 24.36 -15.92 -20.59
CA SER A 302 25.71 -15.88 -21.17
C SER A 302 25.80 -15.35 -22.61
N ALA A 303 24.78 -15.52 -23.47
CA ALA A 303 24.88 -15.01 -24.86
C ALA A 303 23.59 -14.87 -25.70
N GLY A 304 22.40 -15.25 -25.22
CA GLY A 304 21.21 -15.43 -26.10
C GLY A 304 19.95 -14.64 -25.77
N ASN A 305 19.99 -13.70 -24.82
CA ASN A 305 18.79 -13.04 -24.26
C ASN A 305 17.73 -14.03 -23.72
N HIS A 306 18.17 -15.24 -23.34
CA HIS A 306 17.33 -16.32 -22.83
C HIS A 306 16.97 -16.07 -21.37
N ARG A 307 16.17 -15.04 -21.12
CA ARG A 307 15.94 -14.46 -19.79
C ARG A 307 14.46 -14.56 -19.40
N ASN A 308 14.08 -13.93 -18.29
CA ASN A 308 12.68 -13.77 -17.95
C ASN A 308 12.03 -12.64 -18.72
N GLY A 309 10.74 -12.78 -19.00
CA GLY A 309 9.98 -11.71 -19.64
C GLY A 309 8.50 -12.02 -19.75
N LEU A 310 7.79 -12.09 -18.63
CA LEU A 310 6.35 -12.36 -18.58
C LEU A 310 5.54 -11.10 -18.33
N TRP A 311 4.47 -10.90 -19.09
CA TRP A 311 3.45 -9.90 -18.83
C TRP A 311 2.16 -10.56 -18.35
N GLY A 312 1.60 -10.02 -17.27
CA GLY A 312 0.26 -10.29 -16.79
C GLY A 312 0.22 -10.59 -15.30
N THR A 313 -0.64 -11.51 -14.90
CA THR A 313 -0.81 -11.91 -13.50
C THR A 313 -0.21 -13.30 -13.29
N LEU A 314 0.95 -13.35 -12.63
CA LEU A 314 1.64 -14.56 -12.23
C LEU A 314 1.14 -15.00 -10.85
N ILE A 315 0.48 -16.15 -10.78
CA ILE A 315 0.03 -16.79 -9.54
C ILE A 315 0.83 -18.06 -9.31
N VAL A 316 1.58 -18.11 -8.22
CA VAL A 316 2.28 -19.32 -7.76
C VAL A 316 1.72 -19.68 -6.39
N ARG A 317 1.02 -20.81 -6.27
CA ARG A 317 0.41 -21.21 -4.99
C ARG A 317 1.43 -21.75 -3.98
N GLY A 318 2.57 -22.25 -4.46
CA GLY A 318 3.72 -22.66 -3.66
C GLY A 318 4.83 -21.59 -3.59
N ASN A 319 6.08 -22.04 -3.55
CA ASN A 319 7.26 -21.19 -3.55
C ASN A 319 7.61 -20.73 -4.98
N LEU A 320 8.07 -19.49 -5.09
CA LEU A 320 8.65 -18.94 -6.32
C LEU A 320 10.14 -18.73 -6.13
N THR A 321 10.95 -19.35 -7.00
CA THR A 321 12.39 -19.06 -7.11
C THR A 321 12.68 -18.40 -8.45
N ILE A 322 13.37 -17.27 -8.45
CA ILE A 322 13.82 -16.60 -9.68
C ILE A 322 15.34 -16.70 -9.76
N ASP A 323 15.83 -17.40 -10.77
CA ASP A 323 17.24 -17.76 -10.91
C ASP A 323 17.80 -17.39 -12.29
N THR A 324 17.30 -16.29 -12.85
CA THR A 324 17.75 -15.73 -14.13
C THR A 324 17.50 -14.24 -14.22
N GLY A 325 18.16 -13.61 -15.19
CA GLY A 325 18.01 -12.23 -15.62
C GLY A 325 16.62 -11.84 -16.13
N ASP A 326 16.45 -10.55 -16.41
CA ASP A 326 15.34 -9.88 -17.10
C ASP A 326 15.64 -9.56 -18.56
N GLY A 327 14.61 -9.43 -19.41
CA GLY A 327 14.79 -9.24 -20.85
C GLY A 327 13.63 -8.53 -21.54
N TYR A 328 12.76 -7.85 -20.78
CA TYR A 328 11.57 -7.18 -21.30
C TYR A 328 11.66 -5.65 -21.19
N ALA A 329 11.93 -5.00 -22.32
CA ALA A 329 11.85 -3.54 -22.44
C ALA A 329 10.45 -3.09 -22.90
N PHE A 330 9.93 -2.03 -22.27
CA PHE A 330 8.65 -1.40 -22.65
C PHE A 330 8.54 0.01 -22.03
N SER A 331 7.54 0.79 -22.44
CA SER A 331 7.18 2.05 -21.76
C SER A 331 5.95 1.83 -20.88
N GLY A 332 6.08 2.11 -19.58
CA GLY A 332 5.03 1.84 -18.59
C GLY A 332 4.57 3.09 -17.84
N PRO A 333 3.37 3.04 -17.22
CA PRO A 333 2.85 4.14 -16.43
C PRO A 333 3.61 4.33 -15.11
N VAL A 334 3.68 5.57 -14.65
CA VAL A 334 4.24 5.93 -13.34
C VAL A 334 3.13 6.54 -12.48
N PRO A 335 2.93 6.08 -11.23
CA PRO A 335 1.96 6.68 -10.33
C PRO A 335 2.25 8.17 -10.09
N ALA A 336 1.26 9.05 -10.21
CA ALA A 336 1.44 10.49 -9.99
C ALA A 336 1.93 10.83 -8.56
N SER A 337 1.69 9.95 -7.59
CA SER A 337 2.15 10.07 -6.21
C SER A 337 3.52 9.43 -5.95
N ALA A 338 4.22 8.93 -6.97
CA ALA A 338 5.47 8.20 -6.81
C ALA A 338 6.57 9.00 -6.11
N TRP A 339 6.60 10.33 -6.28
CA TRP A 339 7.51 11.24 -5.58
C TRP A 339 7.43 11.12 -4.05
N MET A 340 6.28 10.70 -3.50
CA MET A 340 6.10 10.57 -2.05
C MET A 340 7.02 9.53 -1.43
N GLU A 341 7.45 8.54 -2.21
CA GLU A 341 8.40 7.51 -1.75
C GLU A 341 9.82 8.03 -1.60
N TYR A 342 10.13 9.16 -2.24
CA TYR A 342 11.46 9.77 -2.28
C TYR A 342 11.55 11.03 -1.42
N LYS A 343 10.59 11.26 -0.52
CA LYS A 343 10.67 12.38 0.43
C LYS A 343 12.04 12.41 1.09
N ARG A 344 12.59 11.26 1.50
CA ARG A 344 13.95 11.12 2.01
C ARG A 344 14.80 10.23 1.11
N ILE A 345 15.54 10.81 0.17
CA ILE A 345 16.39 10.03 -0.75
C ILE A 345 17.64 9.50 -0.03
N LYS A 346 18.21 10.30 0.87
CA LYS A 346 19.41 9.99 1.68
C LYS A 346 19.20 10.43 3.13
N PRO A 347 20.09 10.09 4.10
CA PRO A 347 19.87 10.44 5.50
C PRO A 347 19.55 11.92 5.74
N SER A 348 20.16 12.82 4.96
CA SER A 348 20.02 14.28 5.05
C SER A 348 19.55 14.96 3.76
N THR A 349 19.28 14.21 2.69
CA THR A 349 18.88 14.77 1.39
C THR A 349 17.43 14.42 1.11
N TRP A 350 16.66 15.45 0.78
CA TRP A 350 15.27 15.36 0.37
C TRP A 350 15.18 15.39 -1.16
N ASP A 351 14.01 15.06 -1.69
CA ASP A 351 13.62 15.40 -3.06
C ASP A 351 13.86 16.91 -3.35
N THR A 352 14.44 17.25 -4.50
CA THR A 352 14.86 18.62 -4.87
C THR A 352 14.31 19.04 -6.22
N SER A 353 14.60 20.25 -6.69
CA SER A 353 14.18 20.70 -8.02
C SER A 353 15.00 20.13 -9.19
N ALA A 354 16.06 19.38 -8.91
CA ALA A 354 16.82 18.69 -9.96
C ALA A 354 16.00 17.53 -10.51
N THR A 355 16.06 17.31 -11.81
CA THR A 355 15.42 16.16 -12.47
C THR A 355 16.31 14.92 -12.37
N ASN A 356 15.72 13.74 -12.55
CA ASN A 356 16.43 12.47 -12.67
C ASN A 356 17.27 12.07 -11.43
N GLN A 357 16.81 12.44 -10.23
CA GLN A 357 17.36 12.00 -8.96
C GLN A 357 16.89 10.59 -8.57
N TYR A 358 15.73 10.18 -9.08
CA TYR A 358 15.11 8.88 -8.93
C TYR A 358 14.35 8.50 -10.22
N PRO A 359 13.90 7.24 -10.39
CA PRO A 359 13.23 6.83 -11.62
C PRO A 359 11.99 7.68 -11.91
N ALA A 360 11.87 8.16 -13.15
CA ALA A 360 10.80 9.04 -13.61
C ALA A 360 10.70 10.42 -12.93
N ASP A 361 11.71 10.83 -12.16
CA ASP A 361 11.77 12.15 -11.54
C ASP A 361 11.73 13.29 -12.59
N ASP A 362 10.91 14.30 -12.33
CA ASP A 362 10.75 15.52 -13.14
C ASP A 362 10.94 16.81 -12.31
N GLY A 363 11.59 16.69 -11.14
CA GLY A 363 11.85 17.77 -10.20
C GLY A 363 11.01 17.65 -8.93
N TYR A 364 10.99 18.73 -8.14
CA TYR A 364 10.51 18.70 -6.76
C TYR A 364 9.05 18.28 -6.66
N GLN A 365 8.81 17.08 -6.13
CA GLN A 365 7.49 16.48 -5.96
C GLN A 365 6.72 16.32 -7.26
N VAL A 366 7.44 16.13 -8.38
CA VAL A 366 6.87 15.93 -9.71
C VAL A 366 7.49 14.70 -10.34
N VAL A 367 6.64 13.85 -10.93
CA VAL A 367 7.08 12.69 -11.69
C VAL A 367 6.49 12.74 -13.10
N ARG A 368 7.27 12.25 -14.06
CA ARG A 368 6.79 11.97 -15.41
C ARG A 368 5.75 10.86 -15.34
N SER A 369 4.77 10.91 -16.24
CA SER A 369 3.68 9.90 -16.29
C SER A 369 4.11 8.54 -16.86
N THR A 370 5.30 8.47 -17.46
CA THR A 370 5.83 7.26 -18.09
C THR A 370 7.31 7.07 -17.81
N PHE A 371 7.75 5.81 -17.77
CA PHE A 371 9.16 5.41 -17.67
C PHE A 371 9.49 4.38 -18.75
N ASN A 372 10.65 4.51 -19.39
CA ASN A 372 11.05 3.63 -20.49
C ASN A 372 12.03 2.54 -20.03
N TYR A 373 11.47 1.41 -19.56
CA TYR A 373 12.21 0.24 -19.12
C TYR A 373 13.18 -0.29 -20.18
N GLY A 374 14.43 -0.52 -19.78
CA GLY A 374 15.53 -0.96 -20.64
C GLY A 374 16.20 0.16 -21.44
N SER A 375 15.80 1.42 -21.25
CA SER A 375 16.32 2.55 -22.02
C SER A 375 16.49 3.85 -21.23
N GLU A 376 16.19 3.85 -19.93
CA GLU A 376 16.23 5.02 -19.08
C GLU A 376 17.03 4.74 -17.80
N SER A 377 17.77 5.73 -17.30
CA SER A 377 18.52 5.64 -16.05
C SER A 377 18.40 6.93 -15.25
N TRP A 378 18.73 6.87 -13.96
CA TRP A 378 18.72 8.01 -13.04
C TRP A 378 20.01 8.12 -12.24
N THR A 379 20.16 9.24 -11.52
CA THR A 379 21.34 9.51 -10.71
C THR A 379 21.50 8.47 -9.59
N GLY A 380 22.59 7.71 -9.63
CA GLY A 380 22.86 6.65 -8.66
C GLY A 380 22.09 5.35 -8.92
N GLY A 381 21.26 5.30 -9.97
CA GLY A 381 20.62 4.09 -10.46
C GLY A 381 21.55 3.22 -11.31
N PRO A 382 21.06 2.05 -11.76
CA PRO A 382 21.79 1.21 -12.70
C PRO A 382 21.84 1.84 -14.10
N PRO A 383 22.70 1.30 -15.00
CA PRO A 383 22.68 1.66 -16.41
C PRO A 383 21.29 1.46 -17.05
N ALA A 384 21.00 2.19 -18.13
CA ALA A 384 19.70 2.11 -18.79
C ALA A 384 19.32 0.69 -19.27
N ALA A 385 20.30 -0.07 -19.76
CA ALA A 385 20.13 -1.46 -20.23
C ALA A 385 19.87 -2.48 -19.10
N ASN A 386 19.87 -2.01 -17.85
CA ASN A 386 19.74 -2.76 -16.60
C ASN A 386 18.49 -2.29 -15.84
N THR A 387 17.46 -1.92 -16.61
CA THR A 387 16.14 -1.49 -16.12
C THR A 387 15.03 -2.16 -16.91
N ASP A 388 15.36 -3.15 -17.74
CA ASP A 388 14.40 -4.02 -18.39
C ASP A 388 13.82 -4.99 -17.35
N VAL A 389 12.61 -5.49 -17.56
CA VAL A 389 11.91 -6.27 -16.54
C VAL A 389 11.85 -7.76 -16.86
N GLY A 390 11.86 -8.59 -15.83
CA GLY A 390 11.62 -10.03 -15.94
C GLY A 390 10.14 -10.35 -15.83
N LEU A 391 9.42 -9.58 -15.00
CA LEU A 391 8.00 -9.76 -14.72
C LEU A 391 7.27 -8.41 -14.79
N ARG A 392 6.13 -8.37 -15.47
CA ARG A 392 5.26 -7.19 -15.56
C ARG A 392 3.85 -7.54 -15.12
N GLY A 393 3.30 -6.86 -14.13
CA GLY A 393 1.94 -7.02 -13.59
C GLY A 393 1.94 -7.54 -12.15
N LEU A 394 0.95 -8.36 -11.78
CA LEU A 394 0.89 -8.95 -10.44
C LEU A 394 1.77 -10.21 -10.36
N VAL A 395 2.61 -10.30 -9.33
CA VAL A 395 3.32 -11.52 -8.92
C VAL A 395 2.80 -11.93 -7.55
N TYR A 396 1.97 -12.97 -7.50
CA TYR A 396 1.48 -13.58 -6.27
C TYR A 396 2.25 -14.86 -5.94
N VAL A 397 2.70 -15.00 -4.70
CA VAL A 397 3.42 -16.17 -4.20
C VAL A 397 2.76 -16.65 -2.90
N GLY A 398 2.17 -17.84 -2.91
CA GLY A 398 1.50 -18.44 -1.75
C GLY A 398 2.47 -19.02 -0.71
N GLY A 399 3.70 -19.32 -1.12
CA GLY A 399 4.82 -19.70 -0.25
C GLY A 399 5.86 -18.59 -0.13
N ASN A 400 7.14 -18.96 -0.17
CA ASN A 400 8.26 -18.03 -0.11
C ASN A 400 8.67 -17.56 -1.51
N LEU A 401 9.12 -16.31 -1.59
CA LEU A 401 9.81 -15.75 -2.76
C LEU A 401 11.31 -15.75 -2.50
N THR A 402 12.06 -16.38 -3.40
CA THR A 402 13.53 -16.37 -3.41
C THR A 402 14.03 -15.81 -4.73
N ILE A 403 14.81 -14.75 -4.67
CA ILE A 403 15.43 -14.12 -5.84
C ILE A 403 16.93 -14.38 -5.75
N ASN A 404 17.46 -15.20 -6.65
CA ASN A 404 18.88 -15.57 -6.69
C ASN A 404 19.66 -14.84 -7.80
N SER A 405 18.95 -14.17 -8.71
CA SER A 405 19.51 -13.47 -9.85
C SER A 405 18.85 -12.11 -10.06
N VAL A 406 19.40 -11.31 -10.95
CA VAL A 406 19.00 -9.92 -11.21
C VAL A 406 17.71 -9.92 -12.03
N THR A 407 16.58 -9.64 -11.41
CA THR A 407 15.29 -9.65 -12.13
C THR A 407 14.43 -8.49 -11.66
N ASP A 408 14.22 -7.53 -12.55
CA ASP A 408 13.34 -6.42 -12.25
C ASP A 408 11.89 -6.80 -12.46
N ILE A 409 11.01 -6.10 -11.74
CA ILE A 409 9.57 -6.33 -11.73
C ILE A 409 8.89 -4.98 -11.91
N SER A 410 8.01 -4.85 -12.90
CA SER A 410 7.10 -3.70 -13.01
C SER A 410 5.69 -4.14 -12.67
N GLY A 411 5.22 -3.76 -11.47
CA GLY A 411 3.89 -4.07 -11.01
C GLY A 411 3.82 -4.21 -9.50
N VAL A 412 3.23 -5.30 -9.03
CA VAL A 412 3.07 -5.57 -7.59
C VAL A 412 3.54 -6.98 -7.28
N VAL A 413 4.36 -7.10 -6.24
CA VAL A 413 4.80 -8.38 -5.71
C VAL A 413 4.10 -8.62 -4.38
N TRP A 414 3.35 -9.71 -4.29
CA TRP A 414 2.67 -10.12 -3.08
C TRP A 414 3.06 -11.54 -2.69
N VAL A 415 3.64 -11.68 -1.51
CA VAL A 415 4.17 -12.92 -0.95
C VAL A 415 3.48 -13.24 0.37
N VAL A 416 2.90 -14.42 0.50
CA VAL A 416 2.28 -14.89 1.75
C VAL A 416 3.35 -15.36 2.74
N GLY A 417 4.43 -15.98 2.26
CA GLY A 417 5.58 -16.36 3.06
C GLY A 417 6.61 -15.25 3.20
N ASN A 418 7.88 -15.66 3.25
CA ASN A 418 9.01 -14.76 3.38
C ASN A 418 9.54 -14.31 2.01
N VAL A 419 10.15 -13.13 1.98
CA VAL A 419 10.88 -12.61 0.83
C VAL A 419 12.37 -12.67 1.13
N THR A 420 13.15 -13.29 0.25
CA THR A 420 14.61 -13.38 0.35
C THR A 420 15.26 -13.00 -0.97
N ASN A 421 16.15 -12.00 -0.93
CA ASN A 421 17.01 -11.65 -2.06
C ASN A 421 18.45 -12.11 -1.79
N ASN A 422 18.90 -13.09 -2.57
CA ASN A 422 20.26 -13.61 -2.62
C ASN A 422 21.03 -13.10 -3.85
N ALA A 423 20.42 -12.28 -4.71
CA ALA A 423 21.10 -11.74 -5.88
C ALA A 423 22.34 -10.95 -5.45
N THR A 424 23.44 -11.17 -6.16
CA THR A 424 24.71 -10.46 -5.95
C THR A 424 25.08 -9.73 -7.22
N GLY A 425 25.65 -8.53 -7.07
CA GLY A 425 26.02 -7.67 -8.20
C GLY A 425 25.00 -6.57 -8.46
N GLU A 426 24.28 -6.67 -9.57
CA GLU A 426 23.28 -5.70 -9.99
C GLU A 426 22.03 -5.69 -9.10
N ARG A 427 21.29 -4.58 -9.17
CA ARG A 427 20.09 -4.34 -8.36
C ARG A 427 18.90 -5.13 -8.90
N VAL A 428 18.08 -5.64 -7.99
CA VAL A 428 16.75 -6.17 -8.24
C VAL A 428 15.77 -5.03 -7.96
N LEU A 429 15.08 -4.57 -8.98
CA LEU A 429 14.17 -3.43 -8.90
C LEU A 429 12.72 -3.86 -8.91
N VAL A 430 11.89 -3.25 -8.07
CA VAL A 430 10.42 -3.41 -8.10
C VAL A 430 9.78 -2.05 -8.29
N PHE A 431 9.20 -1.83 -9.46
CA PHE A 431 8.52 -0.59 -9.83
C PHE A 431 7.01 -0.73 -9.67
N TYR A 432 6.41 0.03 -8.76
CA TYR A 432 4.98 -0.07 -8.48
C TYR A 432 4.10 0.44 -9.64
N ASP A 433 3.16 -0.39 -10.08
CA ASP A 433 2.08 0.01 -10.98
C ASP A 433 0.74 0.05 -10.22
N SER A 434 0.28 1.26 -9.92
CA SER A 434 -0.98 1.49 -9.21
C SER A 434 -2.23 1.27 -10.06
N SER A 435 -2.07 1.10 -11.39
CA SER A 435 -3.18 0.88 -12.31
C SER A 435 -3.66 -0.57 -12.35
N LEU A 436 -2.88 -1.50 -11.78
CA LEU A 436 -3.20 -2.92 -11.80
C LEU A 436 -4.54 -3.22 -11.14
N GLN A 437 -5.38 -3.94 -11.89
CA GLN A 437 -6.65 -4.46 -11.43
C GLN A 437 -6.57 -5.98 -11.41
N VAL A 438 -6.96 -6.59 -10.29
CA VAL A 438 -6.96 -8.04 -10.13
C VAL A 438 -8.33 -8.50 -9.63
N PRO A 439 -8.82 -9.68 -10.06
CA PRO A 439 -10.06 -10.22 -9.54
C PRO A 439 -9.95 -10.47 -8.02
N THR A 440 -10.69 -9.69 -7.23
CA THR A 440 -10.79 -9.84 -5.78
C THR A 440 -12.21 -10.23 -5.35
N LEU A 441 -12.29 -10.97 -4.24
CA LEU A 441 -13.54 -11.38 -3.59
C LEU A 441 -13.98 -10.38 -2.50
N ASN A 442 -13.08 -9.49 -2.08
CA ASN A 442 -13.35 -8.44 -1.10
C ASN A 442 -12.95 -7.05 -1.65
N VAL A 443 -13.37 -6.01 -0.93
CA VAL A 443 -13.05 -4.60 -1.21
C VAL A 443 -12.03 -4.14 -0.17
N VAL A 444 -10.90 -3.58 -0.62
CA VAL A 444 -9.85 -3.06 0.26
C VAL A 444 -9.89 -1.54 0.17
N LEU A 445 -10.42 -0.89 1.20
CA LEU A 445 -10.63 0.55 1.23
C LEU A 445 -9.43 1.28 1.84
N VAL A 446 -8.89 2.23 1.09
CA VAL A 446 -7.91 3.21 1.57
C VAL A 446 -8.58 4.58 1.61
N ARG A 447 -8.53 5.24 2.77
CA ARG A 447 -9.08 6.60 2.94
C ARG A 447 -8.11 7.62 2.33
N GLN A 448 -8.57 8.33 1.31
CA GLN A 448 -7.79 9.36 0.59
C GLN A 448 -7.92 10.73 1.25
N SER A 449 -9.10 11.05 1.78
CA SER A 449 -9.33 12.29 2.50
C SER A 449 -10.41 12.12 3.56
N TRP A 450 -10.38 13.01 4.55
CA TRP A 450 -11.38 13.13 5.60
C TRP A 450 -11.47 14.61 5.99
N ARG A 451 -12.68 15.16 6.05
CA ARG A 451 -12.91 16.56 6.46
C ARG A 451 -14.34 16.79 6.92
N GLU A 452 -14.51 17.78 7.79
CA GLU A 452 -15.83 18.32 8.13
C GLU A 452 -16.38 19.18 6.98
N VAL A 453 -17.68 19.09 6.74
CA VAL A 453 -18.41 19.85 5.72
C VAL A 453 -19.72 20.39 6.28
N ALA A 454 -20.38 21.28 5.55
CA ALA A 454 -21.71 21.75 5.93
C ALA A 454 -22.75 20.61 5.76
N PRO A 455 -23.70 20.45 6.69
CA PRO A 455 -24.83 19.53 6.52
C PRO A 455 -25.68 19.85 5.29
N SER A 456 -26.29 18.82 4.71
CA SER A 456 -27.25 18.91 3.63
C SER A 456 -28.53 19.62 4.08
N ALA A 457 -29.17 20.30 3.12
CA ALA A 457 -30.49 20.88 3.28
C ALA A 457 -31.63 19.83 3.19
N ASP A 458 -31.31 18.59 2.84
CA ASP A 458 -32.29 17.50 2.73
C ASP A 458 -32.98 17.25 4.09
N ALA A 459 -34.31 17.10 4.08
CA ALA A 459 -35.06 16.79 5.29
C ALA A 459 -34.63 15.43 5.88
N TRP A 460 -34.52 15.35 7.21
CA TRP A 460 -34.29 14.09 7.91
C TRP A 460 -35.60 13.29 7.93
N LEU A 461 -35.51 11.98 7.65
CA LEU A 461 -36.63 11.04 7.63
C LEU A 461 -36.86 10.40 9.00
#